data_AF-A0A2J0MWW0-F1
#
_entry.id   AF-A0A2J0MWW0-F1
#
_cell.length_a   1.000
_cell.length_b   1.000
_cell.length_c   1.000
_cell.angle_alpha   90.00
_cell.angle_beta   90.00
_cell.angle_gamma   90.00
#
_symmetry.space_group_name_H-M   'P 1'
#
loop_
_entity.id
_entity.type
_entity.pdbx_description
1 polymer ?
#
loop_
_entity_poly.entity_id
_entity_poly.type
_entity_poly.pdbx_seq_one_letter_code
_entity_poly.pdbx_strand_id
1 'polypeptide(L)'
;MHYVYLLESLLDFSWYIGYSSDLRKRFLSHRNGENKATKHKRPWKLIYYETYCNRLDAKKREIFLKSGSGRKFLKRQLTNYLANH
;
A
#
# COMPACT_ATOMS: atom_id res chain seq x y z
N MET A 1 17.04 -3.39 -1.28
CA MET A 1 15.99 -2.44 -1.70
C MET A 1 14.80 -2.58 -0.75
N HIS A 2 14.11 -1.48 -0.47
CA HIS A 2 13.02 -1.41 0.50
C HIS A 2 11.79 -0.79 -0.16
N TYR A 3 10.61 -1.36 0.07
CA TYR A 3 9.39 -0.98 -0.61
C TYR A 3 8.36 -0.47 0.38
N VAL A 4 7.73 0.65 0.05
CA VAL A 4 6.50 1.14 0.68
C VAL A 4 5.41 1.05 -0.38
N TYR A 5 4.25 0.51 -0.03
CA TYR A 5 3.20 0.23 -1.01
C TYR A 5 1.81 0.54 -0.48
N LEU A 6 0.89 0.77 -1.41
CA LEU A 6 -0.54 0.98 -1.18
C LEU A 6 -1.31 -0.10 -1.95
N LEU A 7 -2.07 -0.90 -1.20
CA LEU A 7 -3.07 -1.79 -1.75
C LEU A 7 -4.46 -1.16 -1.60
N GLU A 8 -5.31 -1.38 -2.59
CA GLU A 8 -6.71 -1.04 -2.58
C GLU A 8 -7.54 -2.32 -2.61
N SER A 9 -8.49 -2.41 -1.68
CA SER A 9 -9.49 -3.46 -1.66
C SER A 9 -10.49 -3.19 -2.77
N LEU A 10 -10.73 -4.18 -3.63
CA LEU A 10 -11.76 -4.09 -4.67
C LEU A 10 -13.17 -4.33 -4.10
N LEU A 11 -13.29 -4.67 -2.82
CA LEU A 11 -14.57 -4.90 -2.15
C LEU A 11 -15.20 -3.59 -1.64
N ASP A 12 -14.38 -2.75 -1.01
CA ASP A 12 -14.84 -1.56 -0.28
C ASP A 12 -13.97 -0.32 -0.56
N PHE A 13 -13.07 -0.39 -1.54
CA PHE A 13 -12.09 0.65 -1.89
C PHE A 13 -11.21 1.10 -0.71
N SER A 14 -11.14 0.30 0.36
CA SER A 14 -10.31 0.62 1.51
C SER A 14 -8.83 0.41 1.22
N TRP A 15 -8.02 1.26 1.83
CA TRP A 15 -6.59 1.30 1.59
C TRP A 15 -5.80 0.58 2.67
N TYR A 16 -4.79 -0.19 2.24
CA TYR A 16 -3.78 -0.77 3.10
C TYR A 16 -2.40 -0.24 2.70
N ILE A 17 -1.72 0.41 3.64
CA ILE A 17 -0.36 0.92 3.45
C ILE A 17 0.59 0.01 4.21
N GLY A 18 1.61 -0.49 3.52
CA GLY A 18 2.57 -1.40 4.10
C GLY A 18 4.00 -1.18 3.62
N TYR A 19 4.89 -1.94 4.23
CA TYR A 19 6.30 -1.98 3.92
C TYR A 19 6.76 -3.43 3.71
N SER A 20 7.71 -3.66 2.81
CA SER A 20 8.38 -4.95 2.63
C SER A 20 9.78 -4.78 2.04
N SER A 21 10.68 -5.73 2.29
CA SER A 21 11.93 -5.88 1.52
C SER A 21 11.73 -6.64 0.20
N ASP A 22 10.59 -7.33 0.06
CA ASP A 22 10.17 -8.04 -1.15
C ASP A 22 8.69 -7.75 -1.40
N LEU A 23 8.42 -6.87 -2.37
CA LEU A 23 7.06 -6.44 -2.71
C LEU A 23 6.25 -7.58 -3.35
N ARG A 24 6.87 -8.40 -4.20
CA ARG A 24 6.18 -9.46 -4.95
C ARG A 24 5.70 -10.54 -4.00
N LYS A 25 6.59 -11.06 -3.14
CA LYS A 25 6.23 -12.06 -2.13
C LYS A 25 5.14 -11.54 -1.20
N ARG A 26 5.24 -10.28 -0.78
CA ARG A 26 4.24 -9.66 0.10
C ARG A 26 2.88 -9.53 -0.58
N PHE A 27 2.84 -9.10 -1.84
CA PHE A 27 1.60 -8.98 -2.59
C PHE A 27 0.92 -10.34 -2.78
N LEU A 28 1.68 -11.39 -3.11
CA LEU A 28 1.16 -12.76 -3.20
C LEU A 28 0.55 -13.23 -1.88
N SER A 29 1.21 -12.95 -0.75
CA SER A 29 0.69 -13.28 0.58
C SER A 29 -0.66 -12.62 0.89
N HIS A 30 -0.82 -11.34 0.52
CA HIS A 30 -2.12 -10.63 0.65
C HIS A 30 -3.19 -11.21 -0.28
N ARG A 31 -2.83 -11.56 -1.52
CA ARG A 31 -3.73 -12.21 -2.49
C ARG A 31 -4.21 -13.57 -1.97
N ASN A 32 -3.30 -14.37 -1.43
CA ASN A 32 -3.59 -15.69 -0.87
C ASN A 32 -4.36 -15.64 0.47
N GLY A 33 -4.47 -14.46 1.09
CA GLY A 33 -5.20 -14.29 2.36
C GLY A 33 -4.45 -14.83 3.57
N GLU A 34 -3.13 -14.97 3.48
CA GLU A 34 -2.26 -15.44 4.56
C GLU A 34 -2.19 -14.44 5.72
N ASN A 35 -2.51 -13.17 5.45
CA ASN A 35 -2.54 -12.13 6.46
C ASN A 35 -3.95 -11.97 7.06
N LYS A 36 -4.11 -12.40 8.33
CA LYS A 36 -5.37 -12.39 9.09
C LYS A 36 -6.09 -11.04 9.08
N ALA A 37 -5.36 -9.92 9.14
CA ALA A 37 -5.95 -8.59 9.20
C ALA A 37 -6.50 -8.13 7.84
N THR A 38 -5.90 -8.60 6.73
CA THR A 38 -6.25 -8.14 5.38
C THR A 38 -7.06 -9.16 4.59
N LYS A 39 -7.17 -10.43 5.05
CA LYS A 39 -7.84 -11.50 4.30
C LYS A 39 -9.34 -11.24 4.03
N HIS A 40 -9.99 -10.48 4.91
CA HIS A 40 -11.42 -10.18 4.83
C HIS A 40 -11.77 -9.08 3.80
N LYS A 41 -10.77 -8.32 3.34
CA LYS A 41 -10.92 -7.21 2.39
C LYS A 41 -10.29 -7.54 1.03
N ARG A 42 -10.25 -8.82 0.70
CA ARG A 42 -9.84 -9.29 -0.64
C ARG A 42 -11.01 -9.10 -1.62
N PRO A 43 -10.75 -8.99 -2.92
CA PRO A 43 -9.43 -9.01 -3.57
C PRO A 43 -8.67 -7.68 -3.43
N TRP A 44 -7.32 -7.76 -3.36
CA TRP A 44 -6.44 -6.58 -3.27
C TRP A 44 -5.80 -6.27 -4.61
N LYS A 45 -5.75 -4.98 -4.96
CA LYS A 45 -5.02 -4.43 -6.11
C LYS A 45 -3.86 -3.57 -5.62
N LEU A 46 -2.66 -3.78 -6.17
CA LEU A 46 -1.52 -2.89 -5.92
C LEU A 46 -1.66 -1.66 -6.82
N ILE A 47 -1.88 -0.49 -6.22
CA ILE A 47 -2.15 0.75 -6.98
C ILE A 47 -1.00 1.75 -6.91
N TYR A 48 -0.07 1.57 -5.95
CA TYR A 48 1.10 2.44 -5.80
C TYR A 48 2.22 1.75 -5.01
N TYR A 49 3.48 2.04 -5.36
CA TYR A 49 4.63 1.70 -4.54
C TYR A 49 5.81 2.67 -4.77
N GLU A 50 6.64 2.81 -3.75
CA GLU A 50 7.90 3.57 -3.76
C GLU A 50 9.05 2.64 -3.34
N THR A 51 10.25 2.91 -3.87
CA THR A 51 11.46 2.14 -3.56
C THR A 51 12.52 3.00 -2.89
N TYR A 52 13.20 2.43 -1.90
CA TYR A 52 14.20 3.11 -1.08
C TYR A 52 15.46 2.24 -0.93
N CYS A 53 16.63 2.88 -1.02
CA CYS A 53 17.90 2.22 -0.72
C CYS A 53 18.08 1.99 0.78
N ASN A 54 17.63 2.92 1.62
CA ASN A 54 17.75 2.85 3.07
C ASN A 54 16.45 2.37 3.73
N ARG A 55 16.57 1.45 4.70
CA ARG A 55 15.43 0.89 5.44
C ARG A 55 14.70 1.91 6.30
N LEU A 56 15.43 2.80 6.98
CA LEU A 56 14.86 3.78 7.90
C LEU A 56 14.05 4.84 7.14
N ASP A 57 14.51 5.25 5.97
CA ASP A 57 13.78 6.19 5.11
C ASP A 57 12.45 5.60 4.65
N ALA A 58 12.47 4.34 4.19
CA ALA A 58 11.24 3.61 3.85
C ALA A 58 10.28 3.50 5.04
N LYS A 59 10.80 3.26 6.25
CA LYS A 59 9.98 3.16 7.47
C LYS A 59 9.38 4.51 7.88
N LYS A 60 10.16 5.58 7.85
CA LYS A 60 9.67 6.95 8.08
C LYS A 60 8.58 7.31 7.06
N ARG A 61 8.79 6.93 5.80
CA ARG A 61 7.80 7.13 4.73
C ARG A 61 6.52 6.35 4.98
N GLU A 62 6.60 5.07 5.34
CA GLU A 62 5.45 4.23 5.69
C GLU A 62 4.59 4.90 6.78
N ILE A 63 5.24 5.39 7.84
CA ILE A 63 4.57 6.11 8.94
C ILE A 63 3.91 7.39 8.43
N PHE A 64 4.63 8.19 7.64
CA PHE A 64 4.08 9.40 7.04
C PHE A 64 2.83 9.09 6.18
N LEU A 65 2.90 8.11 5.28
CA LEU A 65 1.78 7.75 4.40
C LEU A 65 0.56 7.25 5.20
N LYS A 66 0.78 6.60 6.35
CA LYS A 66 -0.28 6.20 7.29
C LYS A 66 -0.91 7.35 8.09
N SER A 67 -0.34 8.55 8.06
CA SER A 67 -0.93 9.74 8.69
C SER A 67 -2.06 10.35 7.85
N GLY A 68 -2.80 11.32 8.42
CA GLY A 68 -3.81 12.07 7.68
C GLY A 68 -3.23 12.87 6.50
N SER A 69 -2.11 13.56 6.73
CA SER A 69 -1.39 14.31 5.69
C SER A 69 -0.84 13.41 4.59
N GLY A 70 -0.34 12.23 4.97
CA GLY A 70 0.11 11.21 4.02
C GLY A 70 -1.02 10.67 3.14
N ARG A 71 -2.21 10.44 3.70
CA ARG A 71 -3.38 10.07 2.91
C ARG A 71 -3.82 11.17 1.93
N LYS A 72 -3.79 12.44 2.36
CA LYS A 72 -4.04 13.58 1.45
C LYS A 72 -3.01 13.63 0.32
N PHE A 73 -1.74 13.37 0.64
CA PHE A 73 -0.68 13.26 -0.36
C PHE A 73 -0.99 12.15 -1.38
N LEU A 74 -1.36 10.94 -0.93
CA LEU A 74 -1.70 9.82 -1.83
C LEU A 74 -2.89 10.12 -2.72
N LYS A 75 -3.96 10.74 -2.18
CA LYS A 75 -5.12 11.17 -2.98
C LYS A 75 -4.70 12.11 -4.11
N ARG A 76 -3.84 13.09 -3.81
CA ARG A 76 -3.30 14.01 -4.81
C ARG A 76 -2.40 13.30 -5.82
N GLN A 77 -1.51 12.43 -5.34
CA GLN A 77 -0.58 11.68 -6.20
C GLN A 77 -1.31 10.78 -7.19
N LEU A 78 -2.42 10.18 -6.76
CA LEU A 78 -3.20 9.20 -7.53
C LEU A 78 -4.50 9.81 -8.08
N THR A 79 -4.58 11.13 -8.24
CA THR A 79 -5.82 11.84 -8.61
C THR A 79 -6.49 11.22 -9.83
N ASN A 80 -5.75 10.97 -10.91
CA ASN A 80 -6.32 10.43 -12.15
C ASN A 80 -6.72 8.96 -12.03
N TYR A 81 -6.02 8.17 -11.22
CA TYR A 81 -6.41 6.78 -10.98
C TYR A 81 -7.71 6.73 -10.18
N LEU A 82 -7.81 7.56 -9.13
CA LEU A 82 -8.96 7.62 -8.24
C LEU A 82 -10.18 8.30 -8.87
N ALA A 83 -10.00 9.13 -9.90
CA ALA A 83 -11.11 9.77 -10.61
C ALA A 83 -11.90 8.81 -11.52
N ASN A 84 -11.35 7.64 -11.84
CA ASN A 84 -11.95 6.64 -12.73
C ASN A 84 -12.67 5.50 -11.96
N HIS A 85 -12.97 5.70 -10.69
CA HIS A 85 -13.62 4.75 -9.78
C HIS A 85 -14.80 5.42 -9.06
#